data_AF-A0A356TTV4-F1
#
_entry.id   AF-A0A356TTV4-F1
#
_cell.length_a   1.000
_cell.length_b   1.000
_cell.length_c   1.000
_cell.angle_alpha   90.00
_cell.angle_beta   90.00
_cell.angle_gamma   90.00
#
_symmetry.space_group_name_H-M   'P 1'
#
loop_
_entity.id
_entity.type
_entity.pdbx_description
1 polymer ?
#
loop_
_entity_poly.entity_id
_entity_poly.type
_entity_poly.pdbx_seq_one_letter_code
_entity_poly.pdbx_strand_id
1 'polypeptide(L)' 'MQIYRAPVEDMMFQLAAFGYADVAALSRFEAYDLETVRMILDQTGTLATEVFLACNRAGDEEGVKWDPES' A
#
# COMPACT_ATOMS: atom_id res chain seq x y z
N MET A 1 10.77 18.77 -4.32
CA MET A 1 10.97 17.48 -3.63
C MET A 1 9.61 16.83 -3.52
N GLN A 2 9.38 15.66 -4.13
CA GLN A 2 8.13 14.94 -3.91
C GLN A 2 8.20 14.28 -2.53
N ILE A 3 7.11 14.35 -1.77
CA ILE A 3 7.02 13.79 -0.42
C ILE A 3 5.80 12.88 -0.43
N TYR A 4 6.03 11.59 -0.18
CA TYR A 4 4.98 10.63 0.13
C TYR A 4 5.22 10.09 1.54
N ARG A 5 4.16 10.06 2.34
CA ARG A 5 4.17 9.46 3.68
C ARG A 5 2.99 8.51 3.75
N ALA A 6 3.27 7.21 3.84
CA ALA A 6 2.24 6.19 3.99
C ALA A 6 1.42 6.45 5.27
N PRO A 7 0.08 6.52 5.20
CA PRO A 7 -0.77 6.83 6.35
C PRO A 7 -1.15 5.54 7.12
N VAL A 8 -0.16 4.71 7.46
CA VAL A 8 -0.39 3.38 8.06
C VAL A 8 -1.20 3.49 9.36
N GLU A 9 -0.89 4.45 10.22
CA GLU A 9 -1.62 4.65 11.49
C GLU A 9 -3.10 4.97 11.27
N ASP A 10 -3.44 5.78 10.25
CA ASP A 10 -4.83 6.08 9.92
C ASP A 10 -5.53 4.84 9.35
N MET A 11 -4.86 4.08 8.47
CA MET A 11 -5.39 2.81 7.96
C MET A 11 -5.68 1.81 9.08
N MET A 12 -4.76 1.66 10.04
CA MET A 12 -4.94 0.78 11.20
C MET A 12 -6.08 1.24 12.08
N PHE A 13 -6.23 2.55 12.29
CA PHE A 13 -7.36 3.12 13.01
C PHE A 13 -8.69 2.76 12.32
N GLN A 14 -8.80 2.94 11.00
CA GLN A 14 -10.03 2.63 10.27
C GLN A 14 -10.36 1.13 10.31
N LEU A 15 -9.36 0.25 10.15
CA LEU A 15 -9.56 -1.19 10.24
C LEU A 15 -10.12 -1.59 11.62
N ALA A 16 -9.58 -1.03 12.70
CA ALA A 16 -10.11 -1.26 14.03
C ALA A 16 -11.53 -0.68 14.20
N ALA A 17 -11.77 0.55 13.73
CA ALA A 17 -13.05 1.25 13.87
C ALA A 17 -14.21 0.58 13.13
N PHE A 18 -13.92 -0.06 11.99
CA PHE A 18 -14.92 -0.75 11.16
C PHE A 18 -15.03 -2.25 11.42
N GLY A 19 -14.51 -2.74 12.55
CA GLY A 19 -14.73 -4.13 12.97
C GLY A 19 -13.95 -5.15 12.16
N TYR A 20 -12.71 -4.84 11.73
CA TYR A 20 -11.86 -5.78 11.00
C TYR A 20 -11.67 -7.13 11.71
N ALA A 21 -11.81 -7.18 13.04
CA ALA A 21 -11.82 -8.43 13.80
C ALA A 21 -12.87 -9.44 13.28
N ASP A 22 -14.05 -8.98 12.86
CA ASP A 22 -15.09 -9.85 12.31
C ASP A 22 -14.70 -10.42 10.95
N VAL A 23 -13.93 -9.66 10.16
CA VAL A 23 -13.38 -10.10 8.87
C VAL A 23 -12.27 -11.12 9.09
N ALA A 24 -11.33 -10.83 9.99
CA ALA A 24 -10.23 -11.73 10.33
C ALA A 24 -10.72 -13.07 10.93
N ALA A 25 -11.90 -13.09 11.55
CA ALA A 25 -12.51 -14.31 12.08
C ALA A 25 -13.10 -15.24 10.99
N LEU A 26 -13.26 -14.76 9.75
CA LEU A 26 -13.71 -15.62 8.65
C LEU A 26 -12.60 -16.61 8.27
N SER A 27 -12.95 -17.88 8.07
CA SER A 27 -11.96 -18.94 7.79
C SER A 27 -11.03 -18.65 6.61
N ARG A 28 -11.50 -17.90 5.61
CA ARG A 28 -10.68 -17.49 4.46
C ARG A 28 -9.63 -16.41 4.78
N PHE A 29 -9.81 -15.69 5.88
CA PHE A 29 -8.98 -14.54 6.28
C PHE A 29 -8.28 -14.73 7.63
N GLU A 30 -8.32 -15.93 8.21
CA GLU A 30 -7.72 -16.24 9.53
C GLU A 30 -6.22 -15.94 9.62
N ALA A 31 -5.51 -15.97 8.49
CA ALA A 31 -4.08 -15.67 8.41
C ALA A 31 -3.76 -14.15 8.42
N TYR A 32 -4.78 -13.28 8.43
CA TYR A 32 -4.62 -11.83 8.34
C TYR A 32 -5.13 -11.14 9.60
N ASP A 33 -4.55 -11.49 10.76
CA ASP A 33 -4.77 -10.73 11.99
C ASP A 33 -4.24 -9.29 11.90
N LEU A 34 -4.59 -8.44 12.87
CA LEU A 34 -4.21 -7.02 12.85
C LEU A 34 -2.70 -6.80 12.87
N GLU A 35 -1.93 -7.70 13.49
CA GLU A 35 -0.47 -7.62 13.51
C GLU A 35 0.10 -7.89 12.11
N THR A 36 -0.36 -8.95 11.47
CA THR A 36 0.02 -9.33 10.11
C THR A 36 -0.36 -8.25 9.11
N VAL A 37 -1.56 -7.67 9.23
CA VAL A 37 -1.99 -6.56 8.37
C VAL A 37 -1.11 -5.33 8.58
N ARG A 38 -0.78 -4.97 9.82
CA ARG A 38 0.14 -3.85 10.08
C ARG A 38 1.49 -4.07 9.42
N MET A 39 2.08 -5.26 9.58
CA MET A 39 3.35 -5.61 8.97
C MET A 39 3.31 -5.43 7.44
N ILE A 40 2.25 -5.91 6.79
CA ILE A 40 2.06 -5.76 5.33
C ILE A 40 1.95 -4.29 4.94
N LEU A 41 1.16 -3.50 5.68
CA LEU A 41 0.98 -2.07 5.41
C LEU A 41 2.28 -1.28 5.61
N ASP A 42 3.07 -1.58 6.63
CA ASP A 42 4.38 -0.96 6.87
C ASP A 42 5.36 -1.27 5.74
N GLN A 43 5.48 -2.55 5.35
CA GLN A 43 6.35 -2.96 4.23
C GLN A 43 5.93 -2.31 2.91
N THR A 44 4.62 -2.24 2.65
CA THR A 44 4.07 -1.59 1.45
C THR A 44 4.31 -0.08 1.50
N GLY A 45 4.22 0.54 2.68
CA GLY A 45 4.53 1.94 2.91
C GLY A 45 6.00 2.27 2.59
N THR A 46 6.92 1.41 3.02
CA THR A 46 8.35 1.51 2.66
C THR A 46 8.55 1.38 1.16
N LEU A 47 7.97 0.36 0.50
CA LEU A 47 8.07 0.18 -0.95
C LEU A 47 7.54 1.40 -1.72
N ALA A 48 6.38 1.92 -1.33
CA ALA A 48 5.78 3.09 -1.96
C ALA A 48 6.66 4.34 -1.81
N THR A 49 7.32 4.50 -0.66
CA THR A 49 8.16 5.66 -0.35
C THR A 49 9.54 5.58 -1.01
N GLU A 50 10.18 4.42 -0.98
CA GLU A 50 11.57 4.25 -1.43
C GLU A 50 11.68 3.93 -2.92
N VAL A 51 10.71 3.21 -3.49
CA VAL A 51 10.77 2.75 -4.88
C VAL A 51 9.77 3.50 -5.74
N PHE A 52 8.48 3.45 -5.42
CA PHE A 52 7.45 3.99 -6.34
C PHE A 52 7.50 5.52 -6.44
N LEU A 53 7.77 6.23 -5.34
CA LEU A 53 7.89 7.68 -5.35
C LEU A 53 8.98 8.18 -6.31
N ALA A 54 10.08 7.44 -6.44
CA ALA A 54 11.17 7.81 -7.35
C ALA A 54 10.71 7.81 -8.81
N CYS A 55 9.82 6.89 -9.19
CA CYS A 55 9.27 6.79 -10.54
C CYS A 55 8.16 7.81 -10.82
N ASN A 56 7.54 8.41 -9.80
CA ASN A 56 6.32 9.20 -9.97
C ASN A 56 6.54 10.43 -10.88
N ARG A 57 7.64 11.16 -10.69
CA ARG A 57 7.96 12.31 -11.55
C ARG A 57 8.33 11.88 -12.97
N ALA A 58 9.19 10.87 -13.11
CA ALA A 58 9.61 10.38 -14.42
C ALA A 58 8.42 9.86 -15.23
N GLY A 59 7.50 9.14 -14.60
CA GLY A 59 6.27 8.66 -15.25
C GLY A 59 5.38 9.79 -15.77
N ASP A 60 5.28 10.90 -15.03
CA ASP A 60 4.48 12.07 -15.42
C ASP A 60 5.14 12.88 -16.56
N GLU A 61 6.48 13.02 -16.52
CA GLU A 61 7.23 13.79 -17.51
C GLU A 61 7.45 13.01 -18.83
N GLU A 62 7.69 11.70 -18.75
CA GLU A 62 8.07 10.86 -19.90
C GLU A 62 6.90 10.12 -20.53
N GLY A 63 5.89 9.73 -19.74
CA GLY A 63 4.75 8.95 -20.19
C GLY A 63 5.12 7.58 -20.77
N VAL A 64 4.24 7.04 -21.61
CA VAL A 64 4.49 5.80 -22.39
C VAL A 64 4.54 6.12 -23.88
N LYS A 65 5.38 5.40 -24.62
CA LYS A 65 5.48 5.49 -26.07
C LYS A 65 4.93 4.22 -26.68
N TRP A 66 4.12 4.37 -27.73
CA TRP A 66 3.66 3.26 -28.53
C TRP A 66 4.81 2.77 -29.42
N ASP A 67 5.12 1.48 -29.33
CA ASP A 67 6.05 0.79 -30.22
C ASP A 67 5.29 -0.32 -30.96
N PRO A 68 5.03 -0.18 -32.27
CA PRO A 68 4.29 -1.18 -33.05
C PRO A 68 5.13 -2.43 -33.40
N GLU A 69 6.44 -2.44 -33.13
CA GLU A 69 7.34 -3.52 -33.50
C GLU A 69 7.86 -4.34 -32.30
N SER A 70 7.54 -3.93 -31.07
CA SER A 70 7.89 -4.64 -29.82
C SER A 70 7.03 -5.87 -29.53
#